data_AF-A0A1G0GU86-F1
#
_entry.id   AF-A0A1G0GU86-F1
#
_cell.length_a   1.000
_cell.length_b   1.000
_cell.length_c   1.000
_cell.angle_alpha   90.00
_cell.angle_beta   90.00
_cell.angle_gamma   90.00
#
_symmetry.space_group_name_H-M   'P 1'
#
loop_
_entity.id
_entity.type
_entity.pdbx_description
1 polymer ?
#
loop_
_entity_poly.entity_id
_entity_poly.type
_entity_poly.pdbx_seq_one_letter_code
_entity_poly.pdbx_strand_id
1 'polypeptide(L)'
;MDWDVTEVKAEGQLTLSVRFTDGVAGKVRFLPSHLTGVFTPLKQADFFAKVFVNDGVVTWPGEIDLAPDAMHDEIKRHGEWILK
;
A
#
# COMPACT_ATOMS: atom_id res chain seq x y z
N MET A 1 -12.64 -8.79 -6.34
CA MET A 1 -12.77 -9.46 -5.03
C MET A 1 -13.24 -8.43 -4.01
N ASP A 2 -13.68 -8.85 -2.82
CA ASP A 2 -14.06 -7.92 -1.74
C ASP A 2 -12.88 -7.09 -1.23
N TRP A 3 -11.64 -7.54 -1.51
CA TRP A 3 -10.40 -6.86 -1.18
C TRP A 3 -9.81 -6.00 -2.31
N ASP A 4 -10.52 -5.80 -3.43
CA ASP A 4 -9.97 -4.95 -4.50
C ASP A 4 -9.82 -3.53 -3.97
N VAL A 5 -8.63 -2.95 -4.16
CA VAL A 5 -8.36 -1.56 -3.77
C VAL A 5 -9.02 -0.65 -4.80
N THR A 6 -9.81 0.31 -4.34
CA THR A 6 -10.48 1.32 -5.19
C THR A 6 -9.79 2.67 -5.14
N GLU A 7 -9.14 3.00 -4.02
CA GLU A 7 -8.44 4.26 -3.83
C GLU A 7 -7.12 4.01 -3.10
N VAL A 8 -6.07 4.70 -3.54
CA VAL A 8 -4.79 4.80 -2.82
C VAL A 8 -4.28 6.22 -2.88
N LYS A 9 -3.74 6.71 -1.77
CA LYS A 9 -3.08 8.01 -1.70
C LYS A 9 -1.89 7.97 -0.76
N ALA A 10 -0.75 8.49 -1.22
CA ALA A 10 0.37 8.78 -0.35
C ALA A 10 0.05 9.99 0.55
N GLU A 11 0.05 9.78 1.87
CA GLU A 11 -0.18 10.84 2.87
C GLU A 11 1.14 11.50 3.34
N GLY A 12 2.27 10.99 2.86
CA GLY A 12 3.61 11.38 3.23
C GLY A 12 4.60 10.29 2.85
N GLN A 13 5.84 10.42 3.28
CA GLN A 13 6.83 9.38 3.05
C GLN A 13 6.43 8.11 3.83
N LEU A 14 6.49 6.95 3.18
CA LEU A 14 6.27 5.64 3.80
C LEU A 14 4.88 5.45 4.44
N THR A 15 3.88 6.26 4.07
CA THR A 15 2.50 6.12 4.55
C THR A 15 1.51 6.25 3.41
N LEU A 16 0.64 5.25 3.27
CA LEU A 16 -0.50 5.27 2.36
C LEU A 16 -1.81 5.31 3.15
N SER A 17 -2.83 5.90 2.53
CA SER A 17 -4.23 5.63 2.83
C SER A 17 -4.82 4.82 1.69
N VAL A 18 -5.62 3.81 2.01
CA VAL A 18 -6.26 2.92 1.04
C VAL A 18 -7.74 2.73 1.36
N ARG A 19 -8.53 2.44 0.32
CA ARG A 19 -9.93 2.02 0.42
C ARG A 19 -10.16 0.80 -0.47
N PHE A 20 -11.00 -0.10 0.01
CA PHE A 20 -11.39 -1.33 -0.67
C PHE A 20 -12.84 -1.27 -1.15
N THR A 21 -13.20 -2.17 -2.07
CA THR A 21 -14.56 -2.29 -2.64
C THR A 21 -15.63 -2.58 -1.60
N ASP A 22 -15.31 -3.31 -0.52
CA ASP A 22 -16.23 -3.60 0.59
C ASP A 22 -16.40 -2.44 1.59
N GLY A 23 -15.75 -1.29 1.32
CA GLY A 23 -15.80 -0.09 2.15
C GLY A 23 -14.78 -0.05 3.28
N VAL A 24 -14.01 -1.13 3.51
CA VAL A 24 -12.87 -1.11 4.43
C VAL A 24 -11.89 -0.05 3.96
N ALA A 25 -11.34 0.71 4.91
CA ALA A 25 -10.32 1.71 4.64
C ALA A 25 -9.38 1.82 5.82
N GLY A 26 -8.13 2.17 5.55
CA GLY A 26 -7.10 2.28 6.58
C GLY A 26 -5.79 2.76 6.05
N LYS A 27 -4.75 2.66 6.89
CA LYS A 27 -3.41 3.12 6.57
C LYS A 27 -2.44 1.97 6.37
N VAL A 28 -1.49 2.15 5.46
CA VAL A 28 -0.33 1.28 5.32
C VAL A 28 0.91 2.07 5.67
N ARG A 29 1.71 1.59 6.62
CA ARG A 29 2.97 2.22 7.03
C ARG A 29 4.13 1.29 6.76
N PHE A 30 5.17 1.83 6.15
CA PHE A 30 6.37 1.07 5.79
C PHE A 30 7.49 1.41 6.76
N LEU A 31 8.07 0.39 7.39
CA LEU A 31 9.32 0.55 8.08
C LEU A 31 10.47 0.49 7.08
N PRO A 32 11.48 1.38 7.17
CA PRO A 32 12.64 1.36 6.29
C PRO A 32 13.40 0.03 6.25
N SER A 33 13.27 -0.80 7.31
CA SER A 33 13.83 -2.16 7.40
C SER A 33 13.29 -3.10 6.33
N HIS A 34 12.01 -2.95 5.97
CA HIS A 34 11.34 -3.79 4.99
C HIS A 34 11.69 -3.41 3.54
N LEU A 35 12.13 -2.17 3.33
CA LEU A 35 12.38 -1.59 2.01
C LEU A 35 13.75 -2.01 1.45
N THR A 36 13.87 -3.29 1.12
CA THR A 36 15.06 -3.91 0.53
C THR A 36 14.72 -4.58 -0.79
N GLY A 37 15.74 -4.95 -1.58
CA GLY A 37 15.54 -5.58 -2.89
C GLY A 37 14.65 -4.74 -3.80
N VAL A 38 13.59 -5.36 -4.33
CA VAL A 38 12.62 -4.72 -5.25
C VAL A 38 11.90 -3.51 -4.62
N PHE A 39 11.78 -3.46 -3.29
CA PHE A 39 11.13 -2.34 -2.58
C PHE A 39 12.07 -1.17 -2.28
N THR A 40 13.37 -1.29 -2.56
CA THR A 40 14.35 -0.22 -2.30
C THR A 40 13.95 1.15 -2.88
N PRO A 41 13.38 1.27 -4.10
CA PRO A 41 12.96 2.55 -4.66
C PRO A 41 11.93 3.30 -3.80
N LEU A 42 11.11 2.59 -3.02
CA LEU A 42 10.07 3.17 -2.16
C LEU A 42 10.64 4.04 -1.02
N LYS A 43 11.94 3.95 -0.73
CA LYS A 43 12.63 4.87 0.20
C LYS A 43 12.62 6.32 -0.30
N GLN A 44 12.56 6.54 -1.60
CA GLN A 44 12.55 7.88 -2.20
C GLN A 44 11.14 8.44 -2.22
N ALA A 45 10.92 9.61 -1.60
CA ALA A 45 9.60 10.23 -1.48
C ALA A 45 8.93 10.46 -2.85
N ASP A 46 9.70 10.96 -3.83
CA ASP A 46 9.19 11.23 -5.18
C ASP A 46 8.79 9.96 -5.93
N PHE A 47 9.44 8.84 -5.65
CA PHE A 47 9.07 7.55 -6.22
C PHE A 47 7.85 6.97 -5.49
N PHE A 48 7.85 7.02 -4.16
CA PHE A 48 6.73 6.57 -3.33
C PHE A 48 5.42 7.29 -3.66
N ALA A 49 5.48 8.58 -3.98
CA ALA A 49 4.31 9.37 -4.38
C ALA A 49 3.70 8.96 -5.72
N LYS A 50 4.38 8.12 -6.53
CA LYS A 50 3.86 7.60 -7.81
C LYS A 50 2.94 6.39 -7.65
N VAL A 51 2.49 6.11 -6.44
CA VAL A 51 1.56 5.01 -6.15
C VAL A 51 0.26 5.17 -6.95
N PHE A 52 -0.26 4.08 -7.48
CA PHE A 52 -1.54 4.02 -8.17
C PHE A 52 -2.22 2.67 -7.95
N VAL A 53 -3.50 2.58 -8.31
CA VAL A 53 -4.23 1.30 -8.34
C VAL A 53 -4.13 0.72 -9.74
N ASN A 54 -3.69 -0.53 -9.86
CA ASN A 54 -3.71 -1.32 -11.09
C ASN A 54 -4.54 -2.59 -10.87
N ASP A 55 -5.69 -2.73 -11.52
CA ASP A 55 -6.58 -3.91 -11.41
C ASP A 55 -6.87 -4.35 -9.96
N GLY A 56 -7.12 -3.39 -9.07
CA GLY A 56 -7.42 -3.65 -7.65
C GLY A 56 -6.18 -3.82 -6.76
N VAL A 57 -4.98 -3.63 -7.29
CA VAL A 57 -3.71 -3.80 -6.59
C VAL A 57 -3.03 -2.44 -6.39
N VAL A 58 -2.43 -2.21 -5.21
CA VAL A 58 -1.59 -1.02 -4.98
C VAL A 58 -0.24 -1.25 -5.65
N THR A 59 0.12 -0.36 -6.58
CA THR A 59 1.27 -0.54 -7.48
C THR A 59 2.08 0.75 -7.61
N TRP A 60 3.38 0.61 -7.89
CA TRP A 60 4.30 1.66 -8.32
C TRP A 60 4.91 1.33 -9.69
N PRO A 61 5.47 2.31 -10.40
CA PRO A 61 6.22 2.06 -11.63
C PRO A 61 7.32 1.00 -11.44
N GLY A 62 7.52 0.13 -12.42
CA GLY A 62 8.49 -0.97 -12.33
C GLY A 62 7.97 -2.20 -11.60
N GLU A 63 6.66 -2.44 -11.65
CA GLU A 63 6.01 -3.68 -11.21
C GLU A 63 6.18 -3.99 -9.71
N ILE A 64 6.33 -2.94 -8.88
CA ILE A 64 6.33 -3.08 -7.43
C ILE A 64 4.87 -2.99 -6.96
N ASP A 65 4.40 -4.01 -6.25
CA ASP A 65 3.04 -4.09 -5.77
C ASP A 65 2.94 -4.52 -4.30
N LEU A 66 1.75 -4.30 -3.71
CA LEU A 66 1.38 -4.87 -2.42
C LEU A 66 0.29 -5.91 -2.62
N ALA A 67 0.42 -7.02 -1.90
CA ALA A 67 -0.62 -8.04 -1.80
C ALA A 67 -1.90 -7.44 -1.18
N PRO A 68 -2.99 -7.28 -1.96
CA PRO A 68 -4.19 -6.57 -1.52
C PRO A 68 -5.00 -7.35 -0.49
N ASP A 69 -4.93 -8.69 -0.50
CA ASP A 69 -5.54 -9.58 0.48
C ASP A 69 -4.91 -9.41 1.88
N ALA A 70 -3.58 -9.48 1.99
CA ALA A 70 -2.87 -9.27 3.24
C ALA A 70 -3.09 -7.86 3.81
N MET A 71 -3.09 -6.85 2.93
CA MET A 71 -3.38 -5.47 3.29
C MET A 71 -4.80 -5.31 3.83
N HIS A 72 -5.79 -5.93 3.16
CA HIS A 72 -7.19 -5.90 3.59
C HIS A 72 -7.39 -6.56 4.95
N ASP A 73 -6.86 -7.76 5.14
CA ASP A 73 -6.99 -8.51 6.39
C ASP A 73 -6.41 -7.75 7.59
N GLU A 74 -5.21 -7.18 7.43
CA GLU A 74 -4.55 -6.40 8.48
C GLU A 74 -5.32 -5.12 8.81
N ILE A 75 -5.76 -4.37 7.79
CA ILE A 75 -6.56 -3.15 7.99
C ILE A 75 -7.92 -3.48 8.61
N LYS A 76 -8.58 -4.56 8.20
CA LYS A 76 -9.88 -4.96 8.75
C LYS A 76 -9.78 -5.36 10.22
N ARG A 77 -8.65 -5.95 10.64
CA ARG A 77 -8.40 -6.37 12.03
C ARG A 77 -7.88 -5.24 12.92
N HIS A 78 -7.02 -4.37 12.40
CA HIS A 78 -6.22 -3.44 13.19
C HIS A 78 -6.41 -1.97 12.81
N GLY A 79 -7.13 -1.67 11.73
CA GLY A 79 -7.28 -0.32 11.17
C GLY A 79 -6.07 0.16 10.35
N GLU A 80 -4.98 -0.59 10.40
CA GLU A 80 -3.73 -0.29 9.69
C GLU A 80 -2.91 -1.55 9.44
N TRP A 81 -2.01 -1.46 8.45
CA TRP A 81 -0.99 -2.47 8.19
C TRP A 81 0.41 -1.87 8.32
N ILE A 82 1.26 -2.46 9.16
CA ILE A 82 2.66 -2.06 9.30
C ILE A 82 3.55 -3.10 8.61
N LEU A 83 4.10 -2.73 7.45
CA LEU A 83 5.11 -3.49 6.72
C LEU A 83 6.46 -3.31 7.41
N LYS A 84 6.96 -4.37 8.04
CA LYS A 84 8.17 -4.34 8.89
C LYS A 84 9.20 -5.40 8.53
#